data_AF-A0A6P1YJL1-F1
#
_entry.id   AF-A0A6P1YJL1-F1
#
_cell.length_a   1.000
_cell.length_b   1.000
_cell.length_c   1.000
_cell.angle_alpha   90.00
_cell.angle_beta   90.00
_cell.angle_gamma   90.00
#
_symmetry.space_group_name_H-M   'P 1'
#
loop_
_entity.id
_entity.type
_entity.pdbx_description
1 polymer ?
#
loop_
_entity_poly.entity_id
_entity_poly.type
_entity_poly.pdbx_seq_one_letter_code
_entity_poly.pdbx_strand_id
1 'polypeptide(L)' 'MPPPAAPGPDPERAVREQYDLAVKAGTPAALDLFIARHPGHPLAQKARDLVQRMKADGIPDGTDSAN' A
#
# COMPACT_ATOMS: atom_id res chain seq x y z
N MET A 1 -10.86 16.22 36.46
CA MET A 1 -10.46 15.04 35.66
C MET A 1 -10.33 15.51 34.22
N PRO A 2 -9.18 15.35 33.54
CA PRO A 2 -9.16 15.49 32.08
C PRO A 2 -10.04 14.39 31.45
N PRO A 3 -10.69 14.64 30.30
CA PRO A 3 -11.43 13.59 29.62
C PRO A 3 -10.48 12.46 29.20
N PRO A 4 -10.93 11.19 29.19
CA PRO A 4 -10.13 10.10 28.65
C PRO A 4 -9.84 10.42 27.18
N ALA A 5 -8.56 10.36 26.80
CA ALA A 5 -8.14 10.48 25.41
C ALA A 5 -9.01 9.53 24.57
N ALA A 6 -9.76 10.08 23.62
CA ALA A 6 -10.51 9.28 22.66
C ALA A 6 -9.55 8.22 22.06
N PRO A 7 -9.99 6.97 21.84
CA PRO A 7 -9.15 5.98 21.19
C PRO A 7 -8.70 6.58 19.86
N GLY A 8 -7.40 6.88 19.76
CA GLY A 8 -6.82 7.48 18.57
C GLY A 8 -7.10 6.61 17.34
N PRO A 9 -7.01 7.18 16.13
CA PRO A 9 -7.20 6.40 14.91
C PRO A 9 -6.29 5.17 14.97
N ASP A 10 -6.89 3.98 14.80
CA ASP A 10 -6.17 2.71 14.83
C ASP A 10 -5.16 2.69 13.67
N PRO A 11 -3.84 2.76 13.95
CA PRO A 11 -2.82 2.84 12.92
C PRO A 11 -2.86 1.60 12.00
N GLU A 12 -3.24 0.43 12.52
CA GLU A 12 -3.40 -0.80 11.73
C GLU A 12 -4.51 -0.66 10.68
N ARG A 13 -5.63 -0.03 11.07
CA ARG A 13 -6.74 0.20 10.15
C ARG A 13 -6.32 1.14 9.01
N ALA A 14 -5.62 2.22 9.32
CA ALA A 14 -5.14 3.17 8.31
C ALA A 14 -4.13 2.52 7.32
N VAL A 15 -3.26 1.64 7.81
CA VAL A 15 -2.32 0.89 6.96
C VAL A 15 -3.06 -0.09 6.06
N ARG A 16 -4.08 -0.79 6.59
CA ARG A 16 -4.91 -1.72 5.82
C ARG A 16 -5.68 -1.02 4.71
N GLU A 17 -6.32 0.11 5.01
CA GLU A 17 -7.04 0.91 4.03
C GLU A 17 -6.12 1.38 2.89
N GLN A 18 -4.89 1.83 3.20
CA GLN A 18 -3.92 2.19 2.16
C GLN A 18 -3.48 1.00 1.30
N TYR A 19 -3.27 -0.17 1.91
CA TYR A 19 -2.96 -1.39 1.17
C TYR A 19 -4.10 -1.78 0.24
N ASP A 20 -5.35 -1.76 0.73
CA ASP A 20 -6.53 -2.10 -0.06
C ASP A 20 -6.72 -1.15 -1.24
N LEU A 21 -6.45 0.15 -1.06
CA LEU A 21 -6.43 1.13 -2.15
C LEU A 21 -5.34 0.83 -3.18
N ALA A 22 -4.14 0.44 -2.75
CA ALA A 22 -3.05 0.08 -3.65
C ALA A 22 -3.35 -1.20 -4.45
N VAL A 23 -3.92 -2.22 -3.81
CA VAL A 23 -4.38 -3.44 -4.47
C VAL A 23 -5.51 -3.14 -5.45
N LYS A 24 -6.48 -2.28 -5.07
CA LYS A 24 -7.60 -1.89 -5.92
C LYS A 24 -7.14 -1.10 -7.15
N ALA A 25 -6.08 -0.30 -7.04
CA ALA A 25 -5.48 0.36 -8.18
C ALA A 25 -4.92 -0.63 -9.20
N GLY A 26 -4.47 -1.81 -8.74
CA GLY A 26 -4.03 -2.90 -9.62
C GLY A 26 -2.73 -2.60 -10.36
N THR A 27 -1.95 -1.61 -9.91
CA THR A 27 -0.68 -1.22 -10.54
C THR A 27 0.50 -1.47 -9.59
N PRO A 28 1.67 -1.87 -10.12
CA PRO A 28 2.85 -2.06 -9.29
C PRO A 28 3.31 -0.75 -8.63
N ALA A 29 3.21 0.39 -9.31
CA ALA A 29 3.51 1.72 -8.75
C ALA A 29 2.73 2.04 -7.45
N ALA A 30 1.44 1.72 -7.39
CA ALA A 30 0.62 1.98 -6.20
C ALA A 30 1.06 1.12 -5.01
N LEU A 31 1.41 -0.14 -5.28
CA LEU A 31 1.95 -1.06 -4.27
C LEU A 31 3.37 -0.67 -3.83
N ASP A 32 4.23 -0.24 -4.76
CA ASP A 32 5.59 0.25 -4.46
C ASP A 32 5.54 1.50 -3.56
N LEU A 33 4.60 2.42 -3.80
CA LEU A 33 4.37 3.57 -2.93
C LEU A 33 3.92 3.16 -1.52
N PHE A 34 3.05 2.16 -1.41
CA PHE A 34 2.66 1.59 -0.12
C PHE A 34 3.85 0.97 0.62
N ILE A 35 4.70 0.21 -0.09
CA ILE A 35 5.91 -0.41 0.46
C ILE A 35 6.88 0.66 0.97
N ALA A 36 7.07 1.75 0.21
CA ALA A 36 7.95 2.84 0.60
C ALA A 36 7.49 3.54 1.89
N ARG A 37 6.17 3.64 2.11
CA ARG A 37 5.57 4.22 3.33
C ARG A 37 5.64 3.27 4.52
N HIS A 38 5.52 1.96 4.29
CA HIS A 38 5.39 0.95 5.34
C HIS A 38 6.39 -0.21 5.20
N PRO A 39 7.70 0.02 5.06
CA PRO A 39 8.65 -1.02 4.65
C PRO A 39 8.79 -2.19 5.62
N GLY A 40 8.49 -1.98 6.91
CA GLY A 40 8.53 -3.00 7.97
C GLY A 40 7.19 -3.67 8.27
N HIS A 41 6.11 -3.32 7.57
CA HIS A 41 4.77 -3.87 7.84
C HIS A 41 4.57 -5.22 7.13
N PRO A 42 3.87 -6.21 7.73
CA PRO A 42 3.58 -7.49 7.08
C PRO A 42 2.84 -7.36 5.74
N LEU A 43 1.98 -6.35 5.58
CA LEU A 43 1.31 -6.07 4.30
C LEU A 43 2.27 -5.57 3.22
N ALA A 44 3.39 -4.94 3.58
CA ALA A 44 4.38 -4.53 2.58
C ALA A 44 5.07 -5.74 1.95
N GLN A 45 5.26 -6.82 2.70
CA GLN A 45 5.74 -8.07 2.13
C GLN A 45 4.75 -8.62 1.08
N LYS A 46 3.45 -8.64 1.41
CA LYS A 46 2.41 -9.05 0.46
C LYS A 46 2.36 -8.16 -0.78
N ALA A 47 2.51 -6.84 -0.60
CA ALA A 47 2.58 -5.89 -1.71
C ALA A 47 3.78 -6.17 -2.62
N ARG A 48 4.96 -6.51 -2.06
CA ARG A 48 6.15 -6.86 -2.85
C ARG A 48 5.89 -8.09 -3.71
N ASP A 49 5.29 -9.13 -3.14
CA ASP A 49 4.98 -10.35 -3.87
C ASP A 49 4.00 -10.08 -5.04
N LEU A 50 3.00 -9.23 -4.82
CA LEU A 50 2.07 -8.78 -5.86
C LEU A 50 2.77 -8.00 -6.97
N VAL A 51 3.65 -7.04 -6.62
CA VAL A 51 4.44 -6.28 -7.59
C VAL A 51 5.29 -7.20 -8.46
N GLN A 52 5.97 -8.18 -7.86
CA GLN A 52 6.77 -9.15 -8.61
C GLN A 52 5.91 -9.98 -9.57
N ARG A 53 4.71 -10.38 -9.13
CA ARG A 53 3.78 -11.12 -9.97
C ARG A 53 3.24 -10.28 -11.13
N MET A 54 2.85 -9.03 -10.89
CA MET A 54 2.41 -8.10 -11.93
C MET A 54 3.49 -7.84 -12.97
N LYS A 55 4.74 -7.67 -12.52
CA LYS A 55 5.91 -7.52 -13.41
C LYS A 55 6.14 -8.79 -14.25
N ALA A 56 5.99 -9.97 -13.67
CA ALA A 56 6.08 -11.24 -14.38
C ALA A 56 4.95 -11.44 -15.39
N ASP A 57 3.74 -10.98 -15.06
CA ASP A 57 2.57 -11.00 -15.94
C ASP A 57 2.65 -9.94 -17.06
N GLY A 58 3.74 -9.16 -17.12
CA GLY A 58 3.97 -8.15 -18.14
C GLY A 58 3.10 -6.90 -17.99
N ILE A 59 2.54 -6.64 -16.80
CA ILE A 59 1.84 -5.40 -16.48
C ILE A 59 2.92 -4.33 -16.25
N PRO A 60 3.14 -3.40 -17.19
CA PRO A 60 4.16 -2.38 -17.03
C PRO A 60 3.76 -1.46 -15.88
N ASP A 61 4.79 -1.02 -15.14
CA ASP A 61 4.67 0.10 -14.21
C ASP A 61 4.12 1.30 -15.00
N GLY A 62 2.88 1.69 -14.72
CA GLY A 62 2.07 2.62 -15.51
C GLY A 62 2.55 4.08 -15.45
N THR A 63 3.85 4.28 -15.61
CA THR A 63 4.57 5.53 -15.36
C THR A 63 5.06 6.18 -16.66
N ASP A 64 4.53 5.74 -17.82
CA ASP A 64 4.85 6.31 -19.15
C ASP A 64 3.66 7.04 -19.81
N SER A 65 2.75 7.60 -19.01
CA SER A 65 1.70 8.53 -19.48
C SER A 65 1.94 9.91 -18.90
N ALA A 66 3.06 10.53 -19.27
CA ALA A 66 3.25 11.97 -19.15
C ALA A 66 3.32 12.55 -20.57
N ASN A 67 2.16 12.96 -21.10
CA ASN A 67 2.03 13.79 -22.30
C ASN A 67 1.70 15.22 -21.87
#